data_AF-A0A5C6AE77-F1
#
_entry.id   AF-A0A5C6AE77-F1
#
_cell.length_a   1.000
_cell.length_b   1.000
_cell.length_c   1.000
_cell.angle_alpha   90.00
_cell.angle_beta   90.00
_cell.angle_gamma   90.00
#
_symmetry.space_group_name_H-M   'P 1'
#
loop_
_entity.id
_entity.type
_entity.pdbx_description
1 polymer ?
#
loop_
_entity_poly.entity_id
_entity_poly.type
_entity_poly.pdbx_seq_one_letter_code
_entity_poly.pdbx_strand_id
1 'polypeptide(L)'
;MSRRAVYTGSFDPVTLGHLNVMQRARLVADELIVGVGENAHKTALFGVAERATLLERAVKAAGLDHVRIETFEGLAVRFVRRMDARLIVRGVRSVTDMEAEFTMILANRKLDPEIETVFFMAGDEFSHVSSTLIKQITPLASDDEVAKFVPREIIPELRARLAE
;
A
#
# COMPACT_ATOMS: atom_id res chain seq x y z
N MET A 1 3.88 22.57 -12.63
CA MET A 1 2.80 21.71 -12.10
C MET A 1 3.40 20.73 -11.11
N SER A 2 2.73 20.46 -10.00
CA SER A 2 3.15 19.45 -9.02
C SER A 2 3.10 18.06 -9.66
N ARG A 3 4.16 17.27 -9.53
CA ARG A 3 4.23 15.91 -10.08
C ARG A 3 3.52 14.95 -9.13
N ARG A 4 2.38 14.39 -9.56
CA ARG A 4 1.60 13.42 -8.79
C ARG A 4 1.92 11.98 -9.16
N ALA A 5 2.00 11.12 -8.16
CA ALA A 5 2.03 9.68 -8.32
C ALA A 5 0.93 9.02 -7.48
N VAL A 6 0.55 7.79 -7.87
CA VAL A 6 -0.46 7.01 -7.16
C VAL A 6 0.13 5.67 -6.73
N TYR A 7 0.01 5.33 -5.45
CA TYR A 7 0.34 4.00 -4.93
C TYR A 7 -0.94 3.26 -4.58
N THR A 8 -1.35 2.30 -5.42
CA THR A 8 -2.56 1.51 -5.16
C THR A 8 -2.25 0.24 -4.37
N GLY A 9 -3.19 -0.24 -3.58
CA GLY A 9 -3.04 -1.49 -2.83
C GLY A 9 -4.27 -1.84 -2.01
N SER A 10 -4.28 -3.05 -1.46
CA SER A 10 -5.28 -3.44 -0.46
C SER A 10 -4.92 -2.88 0.93
N PHE A 11 -3.64 -2.87 1.31
CA PHE A 11 -3.20 -2.36 2.63
C PHE A 11 -3.97 -2.98 3.80
N ASP A 12 -4.06 -4.32 3.81
CA ASP A 12 -4.92 -5.07 4.73
C ASP A 12 -4.13 -6.04 5.61
N PRO A 13 -3.44 -5.57 6.69
CA PRO A 13 -3.31 -4.17 7.08
C PRO A 13 -2.13 -3.45 6.40
N VAL A 14 -2.02 -2.14 6.63
CA VAL A 14 -0.80 -1.37 6.33
C VAL A 14 0.40 -1.93 7.11
N THR A 15 1.60 -1.82 6.53
CA THR A 15 2.84 -2.41 7.06
C THR A 15 3.96 -1.38 7.00
N LEU A 16 5.07 -1.62 7.70
CA LEU A 16 6.24 -0.74 7.61
C LEU A 16 6.85 -0.72 6.20
N GLY A 17 6.74 -1.84 5.47
CA GLY A 17 7.13 -1.90 4.06
C GLY A 17 6.30 -0.96 3.18
N HIS A 18 4.99 -0.85 3.43
CA HIS A 18 4.14 0.12 2.72
C HIS A 18 4.58 1.56 3.01
N LEU A 19 4.86 1.91 4.26
CA LEU A 19 5.36 3.24 4.64
C LEU A 19 6.72 3.55 4.01
N ASN A 20 7.61 2.56 3.91
CA ASN A 20 8.90 2.73 3.24
C ASN A 20 8.73 3.11 1.76
N VAL A 21 7.81 2.46 1.05
CA VAL A 21 7.49 2.81 -0.35
C VAL A 21 6.91 4.22 -0.43
N MET A 22 6.01 4.60 0.49
CA MET A 22 5.41 5.93 0.53
C MET A 22 6.45 7.04 0.77
N GLN A 23 7.39 6.80 1.68
CA GLN A 23 8.52 7.70 1.93
C GLN A 23 9.39 7.88 0.69
N ARG A 24 9.73 6.78 0.01
CA ARG A 24 10.61 6.80 -1.17
C ARG A 24 9.95 7.36 -2.42
N ALA A 25 8.62 7.34 -2.51
CA ALA A 25 7.89 7.94 -3.63
C ALA A 25 8.18 9.44 -3.81
N ARG A 26 8.62 10.14 -2.76
CA ARG A 26 9.08 11.54 -2.84
C ARG A 26 10.25 11.76 -3.82
N LEU A 27 11.01 10.70 -4.15
CA LEU A 27 12.07 10.75 -5.16
C LEU A 27 11.53 10.93 -6.59
N VAL A 28 10.25 10.62 -6.83
CA VAL A 28 9.65 10.63 -8.16
C VAL A 28 8.38 11.47 -8.25
N ALA A 29 7.87 12.02 -7.15
CA ALA A 29 6.66 12.83 -7.12
C ALA A 29 6.68 13.81 -5.92
N ASP A 30 6.04 14.96 -6.11
CA ASP A 30 5.85 15.98 -5.07
C ASP A 30 4.67 15.60 -4.14
N GLU A 31 3.63 14.96 -4.70
CA GLU A 31 2.45 14.47 -3.97
C GLU A 31 2.25 12.98 -4.32
N LEU A 32 2.08 12.15 -3.28
CA LEU A 32 1.71 10.74 -3.41
C LEU A 32 0.26 10.54 -2.97
N ILE A 33 -0.54 9.93 -3.82
CA ILE A 33 -1.91 9.53 -3.48
C ILE A 33 -1.92 8.01 -3.28
N VAL A 34 -2.23 7.57 -2.06
CA VAL A 34 -2.37 6.16 -1.74
C VAL A 34 -3.82 5.74 -1.99
N GLY A 35 -4.02 4.95 -3.03
CA GLY A 35 -5.33 4.44 -3.43
C GLY A 35 -5.66 3.13 -2.74
N VAL A 36 -6.63 3.15 -1.82
CA VAL A 36 -7.16 1.97 -1.14
C VAL A 36 -8.28 1.37 -1.99
N GLY A 37 -7.95 0.26 -2.66
CA GLY A 37 -8.90 -0.48 -3.49
C GLY A 37 -9.50 -1.67 -2.76
N GLU A 38 -10.60 -2.17 -3.29
CA GLU A 38 -11.12 -3.50 -2.95
C GLU A 38 -10.63 -4.54 -3.95
N ASN A 39 -10.29 -5.73 -3.46
CA ASN A 39 -9.97 -6.87 -4.31
C ASN A 39 -11.08 -7.90 -4.12
N ALA A 40 -11.96 -8.02 -5.12
CA ALA A 40 -13.10 -8.93 -5.10
C ALA A 40 -12.71 -10.42 -4.92
N HIS A 41 -11.44 -10.78 -5.15
CA HIS A 41 -10.94 -12.15 -5.01
C HIS A 41 -10.32 -12.44 -3.63
N LYS A 42 -10.30 -11.48 -2.71
CA LYS A 42 -9.71 -11.65 -1.38
C LYS A 42 -10.68 -11.26 -0.28
N THR A 43 -10.82 -12.13 0.72
CA THR A 43 -11.47 -11.76 1.98
C THR A 43 -10.56 -10.81 2.75
N ALA A 44 -10.98 -9.55 2.84
CA ALA A 44 -10.25 -8.54 3.60
C ALA A 44 -10.57 -8.68 5.10
N LEU A 45 -9.56 -8.43 5.95
CA LEU A 45 -9.74 -8.38 7.40
C LEU A 45 -10.48 -7.09 7.81
N PHE A 46 -10.20 -6.01 7.09
CA PHE A 46 -10.79 -4.69 7.28
C PHE A 46 -11.55 -4.23 6.03
N GLY A 47 -12.67 -3.54 6.26
CA GLY A 47 -13.40 -2.83 5.20
C GLY A 47 -12.55 -1.72 4.57
N VAL A 48 -12.90 -1.27 3.36
CA VAL A 48 -12.14 -0.24 2.62
C VAL A 48 -11.95 1.03 3.47
N ALA A 49 -13.02 1.51 4.11
CA ALA A 49 -12.99 2.73 4.94
C ALA A 49 -12.11 2.56 6.20
N GLU A 50 -12.14 1.37 6.81
CA GLU A 50 -11.31 1.05 7.97
C GLU A 50 -9.82 1.05 7.57
N ARG A 51 -9.49 0.42 6.44
CA ARG A 51 -8.11 0.41 5.91
C ARG A 51 -7.59 1.80 5.60
N ALA A 52 -8.43 2.66 5.01
CA ALA A 52 -8.09 4.07 4.78
C ALA A 52 -7.81 4.80 6.10
N THR A 53 -8.66 4.60 7.12
CA THR A 53 -8.47 5.21 8.46
C THR A 53 -7.18 4.76 9.13
N LEU A 54 -6.86 3.45 9.05
CA LEU A 54 -5.60 2.90 9.58
C LEU A 54 -4.39 3.47 8.84
N LEU A 55 -4.48 3.62 7.51
CA LEU A 55 -3.45 4.25 6.70
C LEU A 55 -3.22 5.71 7.07
N GLU A 56 -4.28 6.50 7.24
CA GLU A 56 -4.19 7.91 7.63
C GLU A 56 -3.46 8.06 8.96
N ARG A 57 -3.79 7.20 9.94
CA ARG A 57 -3.08 7.17 11.24
C ARG A 57 -1.61 6.84 11.09
N ALA A 58 -1.29 5.79 10.33
CA ALA A 58 0.09 5.37 10.09
C ALA A 58 0.92 6.45 9.37
N VAL A 59 0.35 7.07 8.34
CA VAL A 59 0.96 8.17 7.57
C VAL A 59 1.22 9.38 8.46
N LYS A 60 0.23 9.77 9.29
CA LYS A 60 0.37 10.88 10.23
C LYS A 60 1.45 10.61 11.28
N ALA A 61 1.47 9.42 11.86
CA ALA A 61 2.48 9.04 12.85
C ALA A 61 3.90 9.02 12.26
N ALA A 62 4.02 8.66 10.98
CA ALA A 62 5.29 8.66 10.26
C ALA A 62 5.72 10.04 9.70
N GLY A 63 4.90 11.09 9.86
CA GLY A 63 5.22 12.44 9.36
C GLY A 63 5.28 12.55 7.84
N LEU A 64 4.49 11.75 7.12
CA LEU A 64 4.50 11.71 5.65
C LEU A 64 3.53 12.74 5.04
N ASP A 65 3.82 14.03 5.22
CA ASP A 65 2.92 15.14 4.82
C ASP A 65 2.67 15.23 3.31
N HIS A 66 3.50 14.60 2.48
CA HIS A 66 3.33 14.53 1.02
C HIS A 66 2.36 13.42 0.58
N VAL A 67 1.76 12.69 1.53
CA VAL A 67 0.90 11.54 1.25
C VAL A 67 -0.56 11.87 1.57
N ARG A 68 -1.45 11.62 0.59
CA ARG A 68 -2.90 11.69 0.75
C ARG A 68 -3.51 10.31 0.56
N ILE A 69 -4.47 9.94 1.40
CA ILE A 69 -5.19 8.66 1.30
C ILE A 69 -6.51 8.89 0.57
N GLU A 70 -6.83 8.00 -0.38
CA GLU A 70 -8.08 8.03 -1.13
C GLU A 70 -8.58 6.59 -1.31
N THR A 71 -9.89 6.41 -1.29
CA THR A 71 -10.49 5.12 -1.63
C THR A 71 -10.90 5.12 -3.10
N PHE A 72 -10.93 3.95 -3.72
CA PHE A 72 -11.42 3.85 -5.10
C PHE A 72 -12.02 2.50 -5.42
N GLU A 73 -12.93 2.54 -6.40
CA GLU A 73 -13.51 1.38 -7.05
C GLU A 73 -13.13 1.33 -8.53
N GLY A 74 -13.19 0.12 -9.09
CA GLY A 74 -12.89 -0.15 -10.48
C GLY A 74 -11.39 -0.21 -10.79
N LEU A 75 -11.03 0.13 -12.02
CA LEU A 75 -9.66 -0.06 -12.53
C LEU A 75 -8.69 0.96 -11.93
N ALA A 76 -7.58 0.47 -11.38
CA ALA A 76 -6.51 1.30 -10.82
C ALA A 76 -5.99 2.35 -11.82
N VAL A 77 -5.80 1.98 -13.09
CA VAL A 77 -5.36 2.92 -14.14
C VAL A 77 -6.35 4.08 -14.36
N ARG A 78 -7.67 3.83 -14.21
CA ARG A 78 -8.68 4.90 -14.31
C ARG A 78 -8.68 5.79 -13.08
N PHE A 79 -8.46 5.21 -11.90
CA PHE A 79 -8.26 6.00 -10.68
C PHE A 79 -7.04 6.92 -10.79
N VAL A 80 -5.91 6.41 -11.29
CA VAL A 80 -4.69 7.19 -11.52
C VAL A 80 -4.96 8.39 -12.43
N ARG A 81 -5.69 8.17 -13.52
CA ARG A 81 -6.12 9.24 -14.43
C ARG A 81 -7.00 10.28 -13.75
N ARG A 82 -7.99 9.85 -12.94
CA ARG A 82 -8.89 10.76 -12.20
C ARG A 82 -8.14 11.64 -11.19
N MET A 83 -7.04 11.15 -10.65
CA MET A 83 -6.16 11.89 -9.74
C MET A 83 -5.21 12.87 -10.46
N ASP A 84 -5.33 12.97 -11.79
CA ASP A 84 -4.41 13.71 -12.65
C ASP A 84 -2.94 13.31 -12.44
N ALA A 85 -2.72 12.01 -12.22
CA ALA A 85 -1.40 11.42 -12.14
C ALA A 85 -1.07 10.70 -13.46
N ARG A 86 0.24 10.51 -13.70
CA ARG A 86 0.77 9.72 -14.82
C ARG A 86 1.71 8.61 -14.35
N LEU A 87 1.87 8.46 -13.04
CA LEU A 87 2.78 7.50 -12.43
C LEU A 87 2.04 6.62 -11.44
N ILE A 88 2.20 5.31 -11.60
CA ILE A 88 1.84 4.29 -10.62
C ILE A 88 3.11 3.91 -9.88
N VAL A 89 3.11 4.01 -8.56
CA VAL A 89 4.17 3.47 -7.71
C VAL A 89 3.78 2.07 -7.25
N ARG A 90 4.72 1.14 -7.31
CA ARG A 90 4.57 -0.22 -6.78
C ARG A 90 5.78 -0.58 -5.91
N GLY A 91 5.51 -1.23 -4.79
CA GLY A 91 6.55 -1.88 -3.99
C GLY A 91 6.62 -3.36 -4.36
N VAL A 92 7.82 -3.89 -4.59
CA VAL A 92 8.06 -5.32 -4.83
C VAL A 92 9.12 -5.84 -3.87
N ARG A 93 8.95 -7.06 -3.35
CA ARG A 93 9.86 -7.64 -2.37
C ARG A 93 10.84 -8.64 -2.98
N SER A 94 10.45 -9.24 -4.09
CA SER A 94 11.22 -10.25 -4.79
C SER A 94 11.01 -10.13 -6.30
N VAL A 95 11.86 -10.83 -7.06
CA VAL A 95 11.69 -10.96 -8.50
C VAL A 95 10.34 -11.61 -8.84
N THR A 96 9.91 -12.59 -8.05
CA THR A 96 8.61 -13.27 -8.24
C THR A 96 7.42 -12.34 -8.03
N ASP A 97 7.49 -11.43 -7.04
CA ASP A 97 6.46 -10.39 -6.89
C ASP A 97 6.41 -9.50 -8.15
N MET A 98 7.56 -9.12 -8.71
CA MET A 98 7.63 -8.32 -9.93
C MET A 98 7.06 -9.05 -11.15
N GLU A 99 7.29 -10.36 -11.29
CA GLU A 99 6.69 -11.18 -12.33
C GLU A 99 5.16 -11.20 -12.25
N ALA A 100 4.61 -11.35 -11.03
CA ALA A 100 3.16 -11.29 -10.82
C ALA A 100 2.56 -9.93 -11.18
N GLU A 101 3.32 -8.85 -10.99
CA GLU A 101 2.91 -7.48 -11.36
C GLU A 101 2.98 -7.22 -12.88
N PHE A 102 3.83 -7.95 -13.61
CA PHE A 102 4.13 -7.67 -15.01
C PHE A 102 2.89 -7.72 -15.90
N THR A 103 2.04 -8.73 -15.72
CA THR A 103 0.79 -8.86 -16.49
C THR A 103 -0.14 -7.68 -16.24
N MET A 104 -0.27 -7.21 -14.99
CA MET A 104 -1.10 -6.05 -14.66
C MET A 104 -0.55 -4.76 -15.30
N ILE A 105 0.76 -4.61 -15.36
CA ILE A 105 1.41 -3.45 -16.00
C ILE A 105 1.12 -3.40 -17.49
N LEU A 106 1.29 -4.53 -18.19
CA LEU A 106 1.02 -4.61 -19.62
C LEU A 106 -0.46 -4.29 -19.91
N ALA A 107 -1.37 -4.79 -19.07
CA ALA A 107 -2.80 -4.47 -19.17
C ALA A 107 -3.07 -2.97 -18.94
N ASN A 108 -2.50 -2.37 -17.89
CA ASN A 108 -2.65 -0.93 -17.61
C ASN A 108 -2.12 -0.08 -18.75
N ARG A 109 -0.93 -0.39 -19.29
CA ARG A 109 -0.34 0.31 -20.44
C ARG A 109 -1.19 0.20 -21.70
N LYS A 110 -1.88 -0.92 -21.89
CA LYS A 110 -2.82 -1.09 -23.02
C LYS A 110 -4.08 -0.24 -22.85
N LEU A 111 -4.53 -0.05 -21.61
CA LEU A 111 -5.73 0.74 -21.28
C LEU A 111 -5.48 2.25 -21.26
N ASP A 112 -4.26 2.66 -20.93
CA ASP A 112 -3.81 4.05 -20.94
C ASP A 112 -2.28 4.13 -21.14
N PRO A 113 -1.79 4.43 -22.36
CA PRO A 113 -0.36 4.42 -22.68
C PRO A 113 0.40 5.62 -22.10
N GLU A 114 -0.28 6.61 -21.53
CA GLU A 114 0.36 7.77 -20.89
C GLU A 114 0.66 7.53 -19.40
N ILE A 115 0.24 6.40 -18.84
CA ILE A 115 0.48 6.03 -17.45
C ILE A 115 1.65 5.04 -17.37
N GLU A 116 2.69 5.44 -16.65
CA GLU A 116 3.89 4.64 -16.43
C GLU A 116 3.92 4.05 -15.02
N THR A 117 4.64 2.95 -14.84
CA THR A 117 4.81 2.28 -13.54
C THR A 117 6.25 2.36 -13.07
N VAL A 118 6.46 2.79 -11.82
CA VAL A 118 7.75 2.83 -11.14
C VAL A 118 7.75 1.82 -10.00
N PHE A 119 8.79 0.99 -9.95
CA PHE A 119 8.99 0.04 -8.88
C PHE A 119 10.03 0.52 -7.88
N PHE A 120 9.70 0.37 -6.60
CA PHE A 120 10.67 0.40 -5.51
C PHE A 120 10.84 -1.01 -4.96
N MET A 121 12.07 -1.51 -4.98
CA MET A 121 12.43 -2.72 -4.23
C MET A 121 12.25 -2.44 -2.74
N ALA A 122 11.50 -3.26 -2.02
CA ALA A 122 11.43 -3.18 -0.56
C ALA A 122 12.86 -3.32 0.01
N GLY A 123 13.18 -2.55 1.04
CA GLY A 123 14.45 -2.76 1.77
C GLY A 123 14.50 -4.18 2.33
N ASP A 124 15.71 -4.73 2.48
CA ASP A 124 15.92 -6.11 2.94
C ASP A 124 15.16 -6.41 4.24
N GLU A 125 15.09 -5.43 5.13
CA GLU A 125 14.35 -5.47 6.41
C GLU A 125 12.83 -5.68 6.27
N PHE A 126 12.22 -5.41 5.11
CA PHE A 126 10.77 -5.56 4.86
C PHE A 126 10.43 -6.62 3.80
N SER A 127 11.45 -7.21 3.17
CA SER A 127 11.31 -8.16 2.05
C SER A 127 10.55 -9.45 2.43
N HIS A 128 10.65 -9.88 3.69
CA HIS A 128 10.04 -11.10 4.21
C HIS A 128 8.62 -10.91 4.75
N VAL A 129 8.09 -9.67 4.72
CA VAL A 129 6.84 -9.32 5.40
C VAL A 129 5.69 -9.32 4.39
N SER A 130 4.63 -10.07 4.69
CA SER A 130 3.34 -9.99 3.98
C SER A 130 2.21 -9.71 4.96
N SER A 131 1.17 -9.00 4.53
CA SER A 131 -0.01 -8.79 5.37
C SER A 131 -0.66 -10.13 5.79
N THR A 132 -0.57 -11.18 4.97
CA THR A 132 -1.01 -12.53 5.34
C THR A 132 -0.20 -13.10 6.51
N LEU A 133 1.13 -13.02 6.44
CA LEU A 133 2.00 -13.47 7.52
C LEU A 133 1.76 -12.66 8.80
N ILE A 134 1.58 -11.35 8.69
CA ILE A 134 1.27 -10.47 9.83
C ILE A 134 0.00 -10.93 10.56
N LYS A 135 -1.06 -11.27 9.82
CA LYS A 135 -2.31 -11.78 10.41
C LYS A 135 -2.11 -13.10 11.16
N GLN A 136 -1.18 -13.94 10.72
CA GLN A 136 -0.87 -15.22 11.37
C GLN A 136 -0.01 -15.05 12.64
N ILE A 137 0.96 -14.13 12.63
CA ILE A 137 1.85 -13.92 13.79
C ILE A 137 1.18 -13.10 14.90
N THR A 138 0.27 -12.18 14.55
CA THR A 138 -0.27 -11.21 15.52
C THR A 138 -0.94 -11.85 16.73
N PRO A 139 -1.75 -12.92 16.60
CA PRO A 139 -2.37 -13.57 17.76
C PRO A 139 -1.37 -14.24 18.72
N LEU A 140 -0.16 -14.55 18.23
CA LEU A 140 0.84 -15.33 18.96
C LEU A 140 1.98 -14.48 19.53
N ALA A 141 2.24 -13.33 18.91
CA ALA A 141 3.34 -12.44 19.25
C ALA A 141 2.92 -11.33 20.21
N SER A 142 3.87 -10.75 20.93
CA SER A 142 3.68 -9.51 21.72
C SER A 142 3.54 -8.27 20.84
N ASP A 143 3.06 -7.15 21.40
CA ASP A 143 2.92 -5.88 20.66
C ASP A 143 4.27 -5.37 20.14
N ASP A 144 5.33 -5.54 20.92
CA ASP A 144 6.68 -5.13 20.52
C ASP A 144 7.25 -5.99 19.39
N GLU A 145 6.84 -7.25 19.29
CA GLU A 145 7.21 -8.11 18.17
C GLU A 145 6.40 -7.78 16.92
N VAL A 146 5.10 -7.51 17.06
CA VAL A 146 4.24 -7.08 15.94
C VAL A 146 4.67 -5.71 15.39
N ALA A 147 5.09 -4.80 16.27
CA ALA A 147 5.60 -3.47 15.92
C ALA A 147 6.86 -3.47 15.03
N LYS A 148 7.52 -4.62 14.87
CA LYS A 148 8.63 -4.78 13.93
C LYS A 148 8.17 -4.87 12.46
N PHE A 149 6.88 -5.09 12.23
CA PHE A 149 6.31 -5.35 10.91
C PHE A 149 5.24 -4.33 10.49
N VAL A 150 4.53 -3.77 11.47
CA VAL A 150 3.46 -2.79 11.25
C VAL A 150 3.66 -1.54 12.11
N PRO A 151 3.05 -0.40 11.74
CA PRO A 151 2.99 0.78 12.60
C PRO A 151 2.36 0.43 13.95
N ARG A 152 2.96 0.92 15.05
CA ARG A 152 2.45 0.64 16.41
C ARG A 152 1.01 1.12 16.58
N GLU A 153 0.67 2.18 15.88
CA GLU A 153 -0.61 2.88 15.92
C GLU A 153 -1.74 2.06 15.32
N ILE A 154 -1.51 0.91 14.70
CA ILE A 154 -2.58 0.05 14.17
C ILE A 154 -2.72 -1.29 14.91
N ILE A 155 -1.81 -1.57 15.86
CA ILE A 155 -1.78 -2.84 16.58
C ILE A 155 -3.06 -3.09 17.39
N PRO A 156 -3.62 -2.09 18.12
CA PRO A 156 -4.84 -2.31 18.89
C PRO A 156 -6.01 -2.80 18.03
N GLU A 157 -6.24 -2.15 16.88
CA GLU A 157 -7.30 -2.52 15.93
C GLU A 157 -7.03 -3.87 15.28
N LEU A 158 -5.77 -4.15 14.95
CA LEU A 158 -5.36 -5.44 14.39
C LEU A 158 -5.63 -6.59 15.36
N ARG A 159 -5.36 -6.42 16.65
CA ARG A 159 -5.67 -7.43 17.67
C ARG A 159 -7.15 -7.60 17.88
N ALA A 160 -7.89 -6.50 18.02
CA ALA A 160 -9.33 -6.54 18.24
C ALA A 160 -10.03 -7.33 17.12
N ARG A 161 -9.70 -7.03 15.86
CA ARG A 161 -10.30 -7.69 14.69
C ARG A 161 -9.90 -9.16 14.52
N LEU A 162 -8.74 -9.58 15.03
CA LEU A 162 -8.30 -10.99 14.98
C LEU A 162 -8.80 -11.83 16.16
N ALA A 163 -9.40 -11.20 17.18
CA ALA A 163 -10.01 -11.87 18.31
C ALA A 163 -11.53 -12.11 18.15
N GLU A 164 -12.13 -11.50 17.12
CA GLU A 164 -13.51 -11.73 16.67
C GLU A 164 -13.64 -13.04 15.88
#